data_AF-A0A936XP11-F1
#
_entry.id   AF-A0A936XP11-F1
#
_cell.length_a   1.000
_cell.length_b   1.000
_cell.length_c   1.000
_cell.angle_alpha   90.00
_cell.angle_beta   90.00
_cell.angle_gamma   90.00
#
_symmetry.space_group_name_H-M   'P 1'
#
loop_
_entity.id
_entity.type
_entity.pdbx_description
1 polymer ?
#
loop_
_entity_poly.entity_id
_entity_poly.type
_entity_poly.pdbx_seq_one_letter_code
_entity_poly.pdbx_strand_id
1 'polypeptide(L)'
;MKKNILFVVSCLLSLCMHAQLKINNEIFFIGANATVTVQGDVSSNVDILGTGLLQLKGTSLQNVDMGGKTIPNLELDNTTNATLLNSAARIGNSFTFTNGKFLLANLNLLMASGAAISGNNSSRFIVTGGTGVLTKEGLTTTAFTYPVGFSASEYNPVIIANNGTTDDISVRCLQNVLDNGLTGSPVTADFASNSWVVTEAVAGGSDLSMTGEWTSTDELAGFNRVKSGIARYNTGTDWDLPASNVLAASGGGPYTRNRSTINQPGVFAVADLDKVNAAKLNLKIFLQGPYNAGAGTMNDGLRTLNVIPLTQPYSAAMSSFFDRTGNVYDGSAGVNETVPNPGVFDVAGTNDDIVDWVFLSLQNGATPATRLQTRVALVQRDGDIVEYDATGGTYVPVRMPIDADGNYHLVVGHRNHLPIRTPVSQLLQDNTVFTYNFTTAQAQAYQDGAIVTNAAMAQNGSAFMMWAGNVNQDIYVRATTQTLPPPLKPSDGLPYW
;
A
#
# COMPACT_ATOMS: atom_id res chain seq x y z
N MET A 1 86.69 14.17 7.59
CA MET A 1 85.39 14.15 6.88
C MET A 1 84.31 13.69 7.84
N LYS A 2 83.39 14.58 8.23
CA LYS A 2 82.01 14.28 8.65
C LYS A 2 81.27 15.63 8.71
N LYS A 3 80.59 15.97 7.61
CA LYS A 3 79.69 17.13 7.53
C LYS A 3 78.34 16.65 8.08
N ASN A 4 77.91 17.17 9.22
CA ASN A 4 76.55 16.95 9.70
C ASN A 4 75.63 17.92 8.98
N ILE A 5 74.80 17.39 8.09
CA ILE A 5 73.72 18.12 7.42
C ILE A 5 72.53 18.15 8.37
N LEU A 6 72.20 19.33 8.88
CA LEU A 6 70.97 19.57 9.63
C LEU A 6 69.84 19.82 8.62
N PHE A 7 68.95 18.84 8.44
CA PHE A 7 67.70 19.03 7.70
C PHE A 7 66.70 19.75 8.61
N VAL A 8 66.46 21.04 8.34
CA VAL A 8 65.31 21.74 8.90
C VAL A 8 64.11 21.45 8.00
N VAL A 9 63.25 20.53 8.42
CA VAL A 9 61.93 20.34 7.81
C VAL A 9 61.05 21.49 8.31
N SER A 10 60.89 22.52 7.48
CA SER A 10 59.84 23.53 7.67
C SER A 10 58.49 22.86 7.44
N CYS A 11 57.81 22.50 8.53
CA CYS A 11 56.41 22.11 8.48
C CYS A 11 55.60 23.39 8.28
N LEU A 12 55.18 23.68 7.04
CA LEU A 12 54.13 24.66 6.79
C LEU A 12 52.85 24.15 7.45
N LEU A 13 52.57 24.55 8.70
CA LEU A 13 51.22 24.53 9.22
C LEU A 13 50.44 25.62 8.46
N SER A 14 49.74 25.21 7.40
CA SER A 14 48.67 26.03 6.83
C SER A 14 47.52 26.05 7.84
N LEU A 15 47.48 27.08 8.69
CA LEU A 15 46.29 27.40 9.47
C LEU A 15 45.26 27.96 8.48
N CYS A 16 44.40 27.09 7.94
CA CYS A 16 43.28 27.49 7.12
C CYS A 16 42.28 28.25 8.01
N MET A 17 42.41 29.57 8.12
CA MET A 17 41.39 30.40 8.77
C MET A 17 40.20 30.56 7.83
N HIS A 18 39.08 29.93 8.14
CA HIS A 18 37.83 30.10 7.41
C HIS A 18 37.01 31.24 8.01
N ALA A 19 36.37 32.06 7.18
CA ALA A 19 35.47 33.10 7.64
C ALA A 19 34.22 32.47 8.29
N GLN A 20 34.09 32.58 9.61
CA GLN A 20 32.92 32.18 10.40
C GLN A 20 31.99 33.37 10.64
N LEU A 21 30.70 33.13 10.82
CA LEU A 21 29.71 34.13 11.17
C LEU A 21 29.17 33.86 12.58
N LYS A 22 29.32 34.84 13.48
CA LYS A 22 28.75 34.79 14.83
C LYS A 22 27.98 36.06 15.13
N ILE A 23 26.70 35.92 15.40
CA ILE A 23 25.80 37.03 15.75
C ILE A 23 25.33 36.81 17.19
N ASN A 24 25.53 37.79 18.07
CA ASN A 24 25.20 37.67 19.48
C ASN A 24 24.38 38.87 19.95
N ASN A 25 23.06 38.66 20.10
CA ASN A 25 22.06 39.62 20.56
C ASN A 25 21.88 40.89 19.72
N GLU A 26 22.65 41.06 18.66
CA GLU A 26 22.65 42.25 17.80
C GLU A 26 21.95 42.00 16.46
N ILE A 27 21.41 43.05 15.86
CA ILE A 27 20.74 42.96 14.56
C ILE A 27 21.77 42.62 13.47
N PHE A 28 21.50 41.58 12.69
CA PHE A 28 22.20 41.29 11.45
C PHE A 28 21.21 41.32 10.28
N PHE A 29 21.44 42.23 9.32
CA PHE A 29 20.56 42.44 8.19
C PHE A 29 21.32 42.21 6.88
N ILE A 30 20.82 41.30 6.04
CA ILE A 30 21.35 41.08 4.69
C ILE A 30 20.42 41.77 3.68
N GLY A 31 20.92 42.82 3.05
CA GLY A 31 20.16 43.60 2.08
C GLY A 31 19.73 42.81 0.85
N ALA A 32 18.68 43.28 0.18
CA ALA A 32 18.22 42.68 -1.08
C ALA A 32 19.37 42.56 -2.09
N ASN A 33 19.46 41.42 -2.77
CA ASN A 33 20.52 41.07 -3.73
C ASN A 33 21.95 40.99 -3.14
N ALA A 34 22.13 41.18 -1.83
CA ALA A 34 23.41 40.94 -1.18
C ALA A 34 23.56 39.45 -0.84
N THR A 35 24.79 38.95 -0.90
CA THR A 35 25.15 37.60 -0.45
C THR A 35 26.23 37.70 0.62
N VAL A 36 26.01 37.02 1.74
CA VAL A 36 27.02 36.79 2.77
C VAL A 36 27.51 35.35 2.62
N THR A 37 28.71 35.17 2.09
CA THR A 37 29.35 33.86 1.97
C THR A 37 30.15 33.55 3.22
N VAL A 38 29.82 32.44 3.87
CA VAL A 38 30.51 31.93 5.06
C VAL A 38 31.22 30.63 4.70
N GLN A 39 32.51 30.54 5.05
CA GLN A 39 33.35 29.36 4.78
C GLN A 39 33.58 28.50 6.02
N GLY A 40 33.39 29.06 7.22
CA GLY A 40 33.42 28.38 8.51
C GLY A 40 32.02 28.22 9.11
N ASP A 41 31.91 28.12 10.43
CA ASP A 41 30.64 27.89 11.09
C ASP A 41 29.74 29.15 11.12
N VAL A 42 28.42 28.92 11.23
CA VAL A 42 27.42 29.96 11.46
C VAL A 42 26.79 29.75 12.84
N SER A 43 26.79 30.81 13.65
CA SER A 43 26.04 30.83 14.91
C SER A 43 25.28 32.14 15.09
N SER A 44 24.04 32.04 15.55
CA SER A 44 23.20 33.20 15.88
C SER A 44 22.24 32.85 17.01
N ASN A 45 21.95 33.81 17.88
CA ASN A 45 20.85 33.73 18.86
C ASN A 45 19.72 34.73 18.57
N VAL A 46 19.75 35.36 17.39
CA VAL A 46 18.72 36.25 16.86
C VAL A 46 18.35 35.84 15.42
N ASP A 47 17.22 36.32 14.94
CA ASP A 47 16.87 36.17 13.52
C ASP A 47 17.84 36.96 12.65
N ILE A 48 18.26 36.36 11.54
CA ILE A 48 18.86 37.12 10.44
C ILE A 48 17.72 37.84 9.72
N LEU A 49 17.89 39.13 9.46
CA LEU A 49 16.87 39.96 8.83
C LEU A 49 17.20 40.27 7.37
N GLY A 50 16.20 40.75 6.64
CA GLY A 50 16.33 41.16 5.24
C GLY A 50 16.03 40.04 4.25
N THR A 51 16.20 40.35 2.97
CA THR A 51 15.87 39.45 1.84
C THR A 51 17.10 38.98 1.07
N GLY A 52 18.31 39.32 1.54
CA GLY A 52 19.55 38.81 0.98
C GLY A 52 19.81 37.34 1.34
N LEU A 53 20.92 36.82 0.81
CA LEU A 53 21.31 35.42 0.86
C LEU A 53 22.41 35.16 1.89
N LEU A 54 22.25 34.15 2.72
CA LEU A 54 23.34 33.52 3.46
C LEU A 54 23.80 32.28 2.68
N GLN A 55 25.05 32.25 2.25
CA GLN A 55 25.62 31.15 1.48
C GLN A 55 26.67 30.40 2.31
N LEU A 56 26.48 29.09 2.48
CA LEU A 56 27.45 28.19 3.13
C LEU A 56 28.35 27.58 2.06
N LYS A 57 29.63 27.96 2.03
CA LYS A 57 30.61 27.58 0.98
C LYS A 57 31.99 27.23 1.55
N GLY A 58 32.00 26.38 2.59
CA GLY A 58 33.22 25.89 3.23
C GLY A 58 33.92 24.77 2.47
N THR A 59 35.14 24.42 2.93
CA THR A 59 35.89 23.23 2.48
C THR A 59 35.90 22.11 3.53
N SER A 60 35.26 22.36 4.68
CA SER A 60 34.99 21.41 5.75
C SER A 60 33.49 21.38 6.03
N LEU A 61 33.04 20.41 6.83
CA LEU A 61 31.67 20.42 7.38
C LEU A 61 31.45 21.75 8.12
N GLN A 62 30.37 22.45 7.81
CA GLN A 62 29.98 23.70 8.48
C GLN A 62 28.88 23.43 9.51
N ASN A 63 29.09 23.87 10.75
CA ASN A 63 28.08 23.83 11.80
C ASN A 63 27.15 25.05 11.68
N VAL A 64 25.86 24.83 11.86
CA VAL A 64 24.81 25.85 11.89
C VAL A 64 24.08 25.76 13.23
N ASP A 65 24.25 26.79 14.07
CA ASP A 65 23.61 26.89 15.39
C ASP A 65 22.82 28.20 15.48
N MET A 66 21.51 28.14 15.26
CA MET A 66 20.66 29.33 15.13
C MET A 66 19.85 29.65 16.38
N GLY A 67 19.99 28.90 17.48
CA GLY A 67 19.18 29.11 18.69
C GLY A 67 17.67 29.05 18.44
N GLY A 68 17.21 28.28 17.45
CA GLY A 68 15.80 28.25 17.01
C GLY A 68 15.38 29.42 16.13
N LYS A 69 16.31 30.26 15.67
CA LYS A 69 16.05 31.49 14.91
C LYS A 69 16.06 31.28 13.41
N THR A 70 15.61 32.32 12.71
CA THR A 70 15.32 32.31 11.29
C THR A 70 16.51 32.75 10.45
N ILE A 71 16.77 31.99 9.37
CA ILE A 71 17.57 32.40 8.21
C ILE A 71 16.57 32.69 7.08
N PRO A 72 16.47 33.92 6.55
CA PRO A 72 15.48 34.25 5.51
C PRO A 72 15.72 33.45 4.22
N ASN A 73 16.94 33.50 3.67
CA ASN A 73 17.33 32.75 2.49
C ASN A 73 18.68 32.07 2.75
N LEU A 74 18.72 30.75 2.56
CA LEU A 74 19.90 29.92 2.73
C LEU A 74 20.27 29.28 1.39
N GLU A 75 21.54 29.34 1.01
CA GLU A 75 22.12 28.49 -0.02
C GLU A 75 23.18 27.59 0.60
N LEU A 76 23.07 26.29 0.34
CA LEU A 76 24.14 25.34 0.63
C LEU A 76 24.94 25.08 -0.65
N ASP A 77 26.17 25.57 -0.67
CA ASP A 77 27.16 25.37 -1.73
C ASP A 77 28.45 24.77 -1.13
N ASN A 78 28.31 23.71 -0.33
CA ASN A 78 29.44 23.08 0.35
C ASN A 78 29.45 21.58 0.08
N THR A 79 30.40 21.08 -0.72
CA THR A 79 30.55 19.65 -1.05
C THR A 79 30.84 18.77 0.17
N THR A 80 31.30 19.37 1.27
CA THR A 80 31.56 18.73 2.57
C THR A 80 30.36 18.77 3.52
N ASN A 81 29.21 19.28 3.06
CA ASN A 81 27.94 19.37 3.77
C ASN A 81 27.89 20.48 4.85
N ALA A 82 26.69 20.70 5.38
CA ALA A 82 26.47 21.46 6.60
C ALA A 82 25.61 20.66 7.58
N THR A 83 25.72 20.93 8.88
CA THR A 83 24.95 20.24 9.92
C THR A 83 24.34 21.24 10.90
N LEU A 84 23.15 20.95 11.40
CA LEU A 84 22.66 21.61 12.62
C LEU A 84 23.50 21.19 13.81
N LEU A 85 23.73 22.13 14.73
CA LEU A 85 24.41 21.92 15.99
C LEU A 85 23.69 22.65 17.12
N ASN A 86 23.54 21.97 18.27
CA ASN A 86 22.89 22.44 19.52
C ASN A 86 21.41 22.84 19.46
N SER A 87 20.92 23.38 18.35
CA SER A 87 19.58 23.98 18.28
C SER A 87 18.91 23.78 16.91
N ALA A 88 17.58 23.91 16.90
CA ALA A 88 16.81 23.96 15.66
C ALA A 88 17.14 25.24 14.86
N ALA A 89 16.81 25.22 13.58
CA ALA A 89 16.84 26.40 12.72
C ALA A 89 15.53 26.52 11.93
N ARG A 90 15.19 27.75 11.53
CA ARG A 90 14.02 28.03 10.69
C ARG A 90 14.43 28.73 9.41
N ILE A 91 13.86 28.35 8.28
CA ILE A 91 14.02 29.02 6.99
C ILE A 91 12.79 29.87 6.72
N GLY A 92 13.01 31.16 6.48
CA GLY A 92 11.93 32.13 6.29
C GLY A 92 11.30 32.11 4.90
N ASN A 93 12.12 32.03 3.84
CA ASN A 93 11.69 32.22 2.46
C ASN A 93 12.23 31.14 1.51
N SER A 94 13.55 30.88 1.51
CA SER A 94 14.12 29.92 0.56
C SER A 94 15.30 29.13 1.13
N PHE A 95 15.34 27.84 0.78
CA PHE A 95 16.53 27.00 0.96
C PHE A 95 16.92 26.40 -0.39
N THR A 96 18.06 26.84 -0.93
CA THR A 96 18.59 26.39 -2.22
C THR A 96 19.78 25.47 -2.02
N PHE A 97 19.77 24.33 -2.70
CA PHE A 97 20.91 23.43 -2.78
C PHE A 97 21.69 23.65 -4.08
N THR A 98 22.95 24.05 -3.94
CA THR A 98 23.93 24.08 -5.03
C THR A 98 24.89 22.90 -4.94
N ASN A 99 25.39 22.59 -3.73
CA ASN A 99 26.22 21.41 -3.45
C ASN A 99 25.98 20.89 -2.03
N GLY A 100 26.26 19.60 -1.80
CA GLY A 100 26.24 19.00 -0.47
C GLY A 100 24.86 18.74 0.13
N LYS A 101 24.88 18.22 1.35
CA LYS A 101 23.71 17.81 2.12
C LYS A 101 23.58 18.61 3.41
N PHE A 102 22.37 18.71 3.93
CA PHE A 102 22.12 19.39 5.21
C PHE A 102 21.73 18.36 6.27
N LEU A 103 22.58 18.15 7.27
CA LEU A 103 22.44 17.09 8.26
C LEU A 103 21.69 17.62 9.49
N LEU A 104 20.60 16.94 9.87
CA LEU A 104 19.80 17.35 11.02
C LEU A 104 20.22 16.69 12.33
N ALA A 105 20.80 15.48 12.27
CA ALA A 105 21.01 14.62 13.42
C ALA A 105 19.71 14.51 14.26
N ASN A 106 19.68 15.09 15.46
CA ASN A 106 18.53 15.05 16.38
C ASN A 106 17.76 16.38 16.44
N LEU A 107 18.09 17.34 15.57
CA LEU A 107 17.56 18.70 15.59
C LEU A 107 16.58 18.93 14.44
N ASN A 108 15.67 19.88 14.60
CA ASN A 108 14.62 20.13 13.61
C ASN A 108 15.00 21.30 12.70
N LEU A 109 14.65 21.18 11.42
CA LEU A 109 14.67 22.28 10.46
C LEU A 109 13.23 22.63 10.10
N LEU A 110 12.83 23.87 10.38
CA LEU A 110 11.50 24.37 10.07
C LEU A 110 11.53 25.19 8.79
N MET A 111 10.55 25.01 7.92
CA MET A 111 10.31 25.80 6.72
C MET A 111 9.02 26.58 6.93
N ALA A 112 9.09 27.92 6.87
CA ALA A 112 7.93 28.77 7.04
C ALA A 112 6.81 28.47 6.01
N SER A 113 5.59 28.95 6.26
CA SER A 113 4.43 28.70 5.40
C SER A 113 4.63 29.10 3.91
N GLY A 114 5.34 30.20 3.66
CA GLY A 114 5.71 30.62 2.30
C GLY A 114 7.07 30.11 1.81
N ALA A 115 7.81 29.35 2.61
CA ALA A 115 9.18 28.99 2.27
C ALA A 115 9.26 27.84 1.26
N ALA A 116 10.21 27.95 0.33
CA ALA A 116 10.44 26.95 -0.72
C ALA A 116 11.82 26.28 -0.59
N ILE A 117 11.92 25.02 -1.04
CA ILE A 117 13.19 24.33 -1.22
C ILE A 117 13.42 24.09 -2.71
N SER A 118 14.66 24.25 -3.18
CA SER A 118 15.01 24.01 -4.58
C SER A 118 16.42 23.45 -4.75
N GLY A 119 16.72 22.92 -5.94
CA GLY A 119 18.03 22.36 -6.28
C GLY A 119 18.30 20.97 -5.71
N ASN A 120 17.36 20.38 -4.97
CA ASN A 120 17.52 19.06 -4.37
C ASN A 120 17.57 17.93 -5.41
N ASN A 121 18.36 16.90 -5.12
CA ASN A 121 18.45 15.63 -5.85
C ASN A 121 19.18 14.59 -4.97
N SER A 122 19.48 13.40 -5.50
CA SER A 122 20.17 12.33 -4.75
C SER A 122 21.57 12.67 -4.22
N SER A 123 22.20 13.75 -4.69
CA SER A 123 23.47 14.26 -4.15
C SER A 123 23.30 15.46 -3.21
N ARG A 124 22.11 16.08 -3.20
CA ARG A 124 21.82 17.34 -2.51
C ARG A 124 20.44 17.30 -1.83
N PHE A 125 20.42 17.03 -0.54
CA PHE A 125 19.17 16.84 0.21
C PHE A 125 19.41 16.98 1.72
N ILE A 126 18.33 16.84 2.50
CA ILE A 126 18.34 16.93 3.96
C ILE A 126 18.43 15.53 4.57
N VAL A 127 19.44 15.28 5.40
CA VAL A 127 19.67 13.99 6.04
C VAL A 127 19.03 13.97 7.43
N THR A 128 18.12 13.03 7.65
CA THR A 128 17.27 12.90 8.86
C THR A 128 17.61 11.67 9.71
N GLY A 129 18.86 11.19 9.67
CA GLY A 129 19.29 9.91 10.24
C GLY A 129 19.24 9.75 11.77
N GLY A 130 18.83 10.78 12.50
CA GLY A 130 18.55 10.72 13.94
C GLY A 130 17.06 10.92 14.24
N THR A 131 16.75 11.69 15.28
CA THR A 131 15.37 12.06 15.63
C THR A 131 14.91 13.37 15.00
N GLY A 132 15.79 14.09 14.31
CA GLY A 132 15.49 15.38 13.70
C GLY A 132 14.51 15.27 12.52
N VAL A 133 13.62 16.25 12.38
CA VAL A 133 12.61 16.30 11.31
C VAL A 133 12.75 17.57 10.46
N LEU A 134 12.31 17.47 9.20
CA LEU A 134 12.00 18.62 8.37
C LEU A 134 10.51 18.94 8.53
N THR A 135 10.20 20.14 9.02
CA THR A 135 8.83 20.61 9.22
C THR A 135 8.47 21.63 8.15
N LYS A 136 7.32 21.46 7.49
CA LYS A 136 6.69 22.50 6.68
C LYS A 136 5.54 23.11 7.47
N GLU A 137 5.69 24.38 7.85
CA GLU A 137 4.64 25.11 8.54
C GLU A 137 3.47 25.41 7.61
N GLY A 138 2.24 25.37 8.14
CA GLY A 138 1.00 25.73 7.46
C GLY A 138 0.83 25.06 6.10
N LEU A 139 1.08 23.75 6.02
CA LEU A 139 0.88 22.98 4.79
C LEU A 139 -0.62 22.94 4.44
N THR A 140 -0.91 23.21 3.17
CA THR A 140 -2.27 23.22 2.58
C THR A 140 -2.30 22.30 1.36
N THR A 141 -3.29 22.48 0.47
CA THR A 141 -3.43 21.72 -0.78
C THR A 141 -2.27 21.92 -1.74
N THR A 142 -1.47 22.99 -1.58
CA THR A 142 -0.23 23.16 -2.34
C THR A 142 0.82 22.19 -1.81
N ALA A 143 1.15 21.19 -2.62
CA ALA A 143 2.10 20.16 -2.25
C ALA A 143 3.50 20.72 -1.95
N PHE A 144 4.15 20.18 -0.92
CA PHE A 144 5.53 20.45 -0.57
C PHE A 144 6.37 19.19 -0.75
N THR A 145 7.53 19.34 -1.40
CA THR A 145 8.52 18.27 -1.49
C THR A 145 9.37 18.30 -0.24
N TYR A 146 9.44 17.20 0.49
CA TYR A 146 10.41 16.95 1.55
C TYR A 146 11.60 16.21 0.92
N PRO A 147 12.70 16.91 0.57
CA PRO A 147 13.89 16.25 0.02
C PRO A 147 14.70 15.65 1.17
N VAL A 148 14.16 14.58 1.74
CA VAL A 148 14.74 13.91 2.90
C VAL A 148 15.36 12.57 2.52
N GLY A 149 16.25 12.11 3.38
CA GLY A 149 16.82 10.77 3.34
C GLY A 149 17.29 10.36 4.72
N PHE A 150 17.41 9.06 4.99
CA PHE A 150 17.88 8.59 6.29
C PHE A 150 19.39 8.85 6.43
N SER A 151 20.18 8.43 5.44
CA SER A 151 21.63 8.57 5.43
C SER A 151 22.13 9.47 4.29
N ALA A 152 23.42 9.79 4.28
CA ALA A 152 24.02 10.57 3.20
C ALA A 152 24.09 9.84 1.84
N SER A 153 23.72 8.56 1.80
CA SER A 153 23.67 7.72 0.59
C SER A 153 22.26 7.38 0.12
N GLU A 154 21.24 7.66 0.93
CA GLU A 154 19.85 7.28 0.66
C GLU A 154 19.01 8.55 0.54
N TYR A 155 18.46 8.78 -0.65
CA TYR A 155 17.56 9.90 -0.91
C TYR A 155 16.16 9.37 -1.16
N ASN A 156 15.25 9.60 -0.21
CA ASN A 156 13.91 9.05 -0.22
C ASN A 156 12.91 10.20 -0.08
N PRO A 157 12.77 11.05 -1.12
CA PRO A 157 11.88 12.20 -1.02
C PRO A 157 10.44 11.75 -0.93
N VAL A 158 9.63 12.61 -0.29
CA VAL A 158 8.18 12.46 -0.24
C VAL A 158 7.53 13.80 -0.50
N ILE A 159 6.47 13.80 -1.29
CA ILE A 159 5.69 14.99 -1.62
C ILE A 159 4.37 14.89 -0.88
N ILE A 160 4.02 15.91 -0.09
CA ILE A 160 2.78 15.91 0.70
C ILE A 160 1.99 17.18 0.43
N ALA A 161 0.68 17.03 0.19
CA ALA A 161 -0.32 18.08 0.29
C ALA A 161 -1.29 17.75 1.44
N ASN A 162 -1.88 18.78 2.05
CA ASN A 162 -2.91 18.64 3.06
C ASN A 162 -4.22 19.28 2.58
N ASN A 163 -5.20 18.44 2.27
CA ASN A 163 -6.53 18.84 1.79
C ASN A 163 -7.51 19.09 2.95
N GLY A 164 -7.08 18.85 4.18
CA GLY A 164 -7.85 19.06 5.38
C GLY A 164 -7.64 20.45 5.97
N THR A 165 -7.61 20.51 7.30
CA THR A 165 -7.27 21.73 8.03
C THR A 165 -5.77 22.00 7.90
N THR A 166 -5.41 23.23 7.54
CA THR A 166 -4.00 23.69 7.49
C THR A 166 -3.27 23.33 8.78
N ASP A 167 -2.11 22.67 8.66
CA ASP A 167 -1.30 22.24 9.80
C ASP A 167 0.20 22.20 9.45
N ASP A 168 1.04 22.17 10.46
CA ASP A 168 2.48 21.98 10.34
C ASP A 168 2.78 20.48 10.22
N ILE A 169 3.29 20.05 9.08
CA ILE A 169 3.61 18.65 8.80
C ILE A 169 5.11 18.44 8.88
N SER A 170 5.52 17.43 9.65
CA SER A 170 6.93 17.08 9.83
C SER A 170 7.24 15.71 9.25
N VAL A 171 8.39 15.59 8.61
CA VAL A 171 8.84 14.34 7.97
C VAL A 171 10.28 14.02 8.37
N ARG A 172 10.53 12.75 8.68
CA ARG A 172 11.88 12.14 8.66
C ARG A 172 11.82 10.74 8.04
N CYS A 173 12.97 10.24 7.58
CA CYS A 173 13.12 8.88 7.10
C CYS A 173 13.60 7.94 8.21
N LEU A 174 13.27 6.65 8.12
CA LEU A 174 13.94 5.60 8.87
C LEU A 174 14.91 4.85 7.96
N GLN A 175 15.89 4.17 8.56
CA GLN A 175 16.87 3.37 7.83
C GLN A 175 16.23 2.21 7.07
N ASN A 176 15.26 1.57 7.70
CA ASN A 176 14.56 0.41 7.17
C ASN A 176 13.07 0.59 7.45
N VAL A 177 12.26 -0.06 6.63
CA VAL A 177 10.90 -0.42 7.04
C VAL A 177 11.01 -1.47 8.15
N LEU A 178 10.32 -1.25 9.27
CA LEU A 178 10.33 -2.15 10.43
C LEU A 178 8.96 -2.82 10.59
N ASP A 179 8.93 -4.05 11.11
CA ASP A 179 7.69 -4.82 11.31
C ASP A 179 6.62 -4.03 12.08
N ASN A 180 7.03 -3.29 13.11
CA ASN A 180 6.12 -2.54 13.99
C ASN A 180 6.21 -1.01 13.77
N GLY A 181 6.47 -0.58 12.53
CA GLY A 181 6.57 0.82 12.11
C GLY A 181 7.81 1.54 12.64
N LEU A 182 7.87 1.83 13.93
CA LEU A 182 9.01 2.48 14.61
C LEU A 182 9.93 1.50 15.36
N THR A 183 9.52 0.25 15.50
CA THR A 183 10.23 -0.77 16.28
C THR A 183 10.14 -2.13 15.60
N GLY A 184 10.80 -3.15 16.14
CA GLY A 184 10.82 -4.50 15.57
C GLY A 184 12.01 -4.74 14.65
N SER A 185 11.96 -5.84 13.91
CA SER A 185 13.03 -6.20 12.97
C SER A 185 12.82 -5.47 11.63
N PRO A 186 13.90 -5.22 10.87
CA PRO A 186 13.78 -4.82 9.47
C PRO A 186 13.04 -5.88 8.65
N VAL A 187 12.06 -5.45 7.86
CA VAL A 187 11.42 -6.32 6.87
C VAL A 187 12.42 -6.66 5.76
N THR A 188 12.30 -7.84 5.15
CA THR A 188 13.26 -8.33 4.15
C THR A 188 12.67 -8.54 2.76
N ALA A 189 11.36 -8.39 2.59
CA ALA A 189 10.62 -8.64 1.36
C ALA A 189 9.39 -7.72 1.25
N ASP A 190 8.81 -7.63 0.05
CA ASP A 190 7.48 -7.05 -0.24
C ASP A 190 7.34 -5.53 0.04
N PHE A 191 8.45 -4.86 0.33
CA PHE A 191 8.53 -3.40 0.49
C PHE A 191 9.66 -2.82 -0.38
N ALA A 192 9.58 -1.53 -0.68
CA ALA A 192 10.79 -0.76 -0.88
C ALA A 192 11.36 -0.37 0.50
N SER A 193 12.68 -0.31 0.64
CA SER A 193 13.39 -0.15 1.92
C SER A 193 13.14 1.19 2.62
N ASN A 194 12.53 2.15 1.91
CA ASN A 194 12.22 3.48 2.40
C ASN A 194 10.97 3.51 3.29
N SER A 195 11.08 4.19 4.42
CA SER A 195 9.92 4.58 5.22
C SER A 195 10.04 6.01 5.73
N TRP A 196 8.88 6.61 5.95
CA TRP A 196 8.72 7.98 6.41
C TRP A 196 7.92 8.00 7.71
N VAL A 197 8.41 8.74 8.69
CA VAL A 197 7.62 9.15 9.85
C VAL A 197 7.06 10.52 9.54
N VAL A 198 5.74 10.60 9.43
CA VAL A 198 5.00 11.83 9.19
C VAL A 198 4.20 12.16 10.44
N THR A 199 4.35 13.38 10.95
CA THR A 199 3.57 13.88 12.09
C THR A 199 2.94 15.22 11.78
N GLU A 200 1.82 15.49 12.43
CA GLU A 200 1.13 16.78 12.41
C GLU A 200 1.34 17.49 13.76
N ALA A 201 1.32 18.83 13.78
CA ALA A 201 1.48 19.57 15.02
C ALA A 201 0.20 19.61 15.85
N VAL A 202 -0.96 19.70 15.20
CA VAL A 202 -2.27 19.65 15.86
C VAL A 202 -2.96 18.34 15.50
N ALA A 203 -3.16 17.47 16.49
CA ALA A 203 -3.76 16.16 16.25
C ALA A 203 -5.17 16.28 15.63
N GLY A 204 -5.38 15.61 14.50
CA GLY A 204 -6.63 15.54 13.75
C GLY A 204 -6.84 16.70 12.78
N GLY A 205 -7.72 16.47 11.80
CA GLY A 205 -8.11 17.48 10.82
C GLY A 205 -7.28 17.46 9.53
N SER A 206 -6.11 16.83 9.52
CA SER A 206 -5.37 16.56 8.29
C SER A 206 -6.11 15.60 7.35
N ASP A 207 -5.97 15.84 6.06
CA ASP A 207 -6.33 14.92 4.97
C ASP A 207 -5.16 14.95 3.97
N LEU A 208 -4.18 14.08 4.20
CA LEU A 208 -2.94 14.11 3.44
C LEU A 208 -3.08 13.37 2.11
N SER A 209 -2.52 13.98 1.06
CA SER A 209 -2.13 13.28 -0.16
C SER A 209 -0.62 13.19 -0.22
N MET A 210 -0.10 11.97 -0.21
CA MET A 210 1.32 11.69 -0.12
C MET A 210 1.79 10.91 -1.35
N THR A 211 2.87 11.38 -1.96
CA THR A 211 3.57 10.68 -3.05
C THR A 211 4.97 10.33 -2.58
N GLY A 212 5.22 9.03 -2.43
CA GLY A 212 6.55 8.50 -2.11
C GLY A 212 7.32 8.20 -3.39
N GLU A 213 8.63 8.49 -3.37
CA GLU A 213 9.54 8.13 -4.46
C GLU A 213 10.59 7.11 -3.99
N TRP A 214 10.94 6.18 -4.89
CA TRP A 214 12.01 5.21 -4.68
C TRP A 214 12.71 4.86 -6.01
N THR A 215 13.79 4.09 -5.94
CA THR A 215 14.53 3.57 -7.09
C THR A 215 14.58 2.05 -7.06
N SER A 216 14.97 1.41 -8.16
CA SER A 216 15.06 -0.06 -8.20
C SER A 216 16.08 -0.65 -7.21
N THR A 217 17.02 0.15 -6.69
CA THR A 217 17.95 -0.30 -5.65
C THR A 217 17.32 -0.35 -4.25
N ASP A 218 16.18 0.31 -4.06
CA ASP A 218 15.44 0.31 -2.80
C ASP A 218 14.50 -0.89 -2.69
N GLU A 219 14.23 -1.60 -3.80
CA GLU A 219 13.27 -2.70 -3.82
C GLU A 219 13.82 -3.94 -3.12
N LEU A 220 13.13 -4.40 -2.07
CA LEU A 220 13.49 -5.61 -1.35
C LEU A 220 13.08 -6.86 -2.14
N ALA A 221 13.46 -8.04 -1.62
CA ALA A 221 13.17 -9.30 -2.28
C ALA A 221 11.67 -9.47 -2.55
N GLY A 222 11.31 -9.96 -3.73
CA GLY A 222 9.90 -10.22 -4.09
C GLY A 222 9.08 -8.99 -4.49
N PHE A 223 9.55 -7.76 -4.22
CA PHE A 223 8.77 -6.55 -4.40
C PHE A 223 8.17 -6.40 -5.81
N ASN A 224 6.84 -6.36 -5.88
CA ASN A 224 6.11 -6.21 -7.13
C ASN A 224 5.69 -4.75 -7.39
N ARG A 225 6.55 -3.98 -8.05
CA ARG A 225 6.25 -2.57 -8.40
C ARG A 225 5.00 -2.38 -9.28
N VAL A 226 4.56 -3.40 -10.02
CA VAL A 226 3.35 -3.33 -10.87
C VAL A 226 2.07 -3.42 -10.02
N LYS A 227 2.20 -3.84 -8.76
CA LYS A 227 1.12 -3.94 -7.78
C LYS A 227 1.59 -3.40 -6.44
N SER A 228 1.82 -2.09 -6.39
CA SER A 228 2.36 -1.39 -5.22
C SER A 228 1.50 -0.21 -4.78
N GLY A 229 1.72 0.25 -3.55
CA GLY A 229 1.06 1.43 -3.00
C GLY A 229 1.78 1.91 -1.74
N ILE A 230 1.17 2.89 -1.07
CA ILE A 230 1.69 3.42 0.19
C ILE A 230 0.95 2.77 1.35
N ALA A 231 1.66 1.93 2.08
CA ALA A 231 1.17 1.36 3.32
C ALA A 231 1.39 2.33 4.49
N ARG A 232 0.49 2.28 5.47
CA ARG A 232 0.62 2.99 6.75
C ARG A 232 0.66 1.97 7.87
N TYR A 233 1.60 2.05 8.78
CA TYR A 233 1.58 1.17 9.95
C TYR A 233 0.47 1.60 10.93
N ASN A 234 -0.42 0.66 11.28
CA ASN A 234 -1.43 0.85 12.32
C ASN A 234 -0.90 0.31 13.65
N THR A 235 -0.82 1.18 14.67
CA THR A 235 -0.20 0.85 15.95
C THR A 235 -0.86 -0.37 16.61
N GLY A 236 -0.06 -1.42 16.82
CA GLY A 236 -0.49 -2.63 17.51
C GLY A 236 -1.19 -3.65 16.62
N THR A 237 -1.29 -3.40 15.31
CA THR A 237 -1.78 -4.35 14.32
C THR A 237 -0.70 -4.63 13.27
N ASP A 238 -0.89 -4.16 12.03
CA ASP A 238 -0.03 -4.45 10.88
C ASP A 238 0.00 -3.22 9.95
N TRP A 239 0.74 -3.34 8.85
CA TRP A 239 0.75 -2.40 7.73
C TRP A 239 -0.59 -2.40 7.01
N ASP A 240 -1.20 -1.23 6.92
CA ASP A 240 -2.45 -0.97 6.20
C ASP A 240 -2.16 -0.46 4.78
N LEU A 241 -2.45 -1.29 3.78
CA LEU A 241 -2.44 -0.94 2.38
C LEU A 241 -3.84 -1.18 1.78
N PRO A 242 -4.62 -0.11 1.53
CA PRO A 242 -5.95 -0.23 0.92
C PRO A 242 -5.88 -0.87 -0.47
N ALA A 243 -6.80 -1.78 -0.76
CA ALA A 243 -6.87 -2.48 -2.04
C ALA A 243 -6.96 -1.54 -3.26
N SER A 244 -7.67 -0.42 -3.13
CA SER A 244 -7.76 0.63 -4.16
C SER A 244 -6.42 1.31 -4.45
N ASN A 245 -5.47 1.26 -3.51
CA ASN A 245 -4.15 1.87 -3.66
C ASN A 245 -3.11 0.94 -4.30
N VAL A 246 -3.41 -0.35 -4.46
CA VAL A 246 -2.52 -1.33 -5.12
C VAL A 246 -2.59 -1.15 -6.63
N LEU A 247 -1.60 -0.49 -7.24
CA LEU A 247 -1.58 -0.15 -8.67
C LEU A 247 -0.15 -0.23 -9.20
N ALA A 248 0.01 -0.10 -10.52
CA ALA A 248 1.33 0.04 -11.10
C ALA A 248 2.02 1.33 -10.62
N ALA A 249 3.30 1.21 -10.30
CA ALA A 249 4.17 2.36 -10.08
C ALA A 249 4.26 3.23 -11.35
N SER A 250 4.31 4.54 -11.14
CA SER A 250 4.60 5.52 -12.20
C SER A 250 6.11 5.80 -12.24
N GLY A 251 6.60 6.41 -13.34
CA GLY A 251 8.00 6.83 -13.46
C GLY A 251 8.95 5.78 -14.04
N GLY A 252 10.20 6.18 -14.27
CA GLY A 252 11.24 5.39 -14.94
C GLY A 252 12.54 5.28 -14.14
N GLY A 253 12.49 5.50 -12.83
CA GLY A 253 13.65 5.65 -11.95
C GLY A 253 14.01 7.13 -11.75
N PRO A 254 13.42 7.82 -10.76
CA PRO A 254 12.62 7.27 -9.65
C PRO A 254 11.24 6.77 -10.07
N TYR A 255 10.72 5.83 -9.29
CA TYR A 255 9.35 5.33 -9.32
C TYR A 255 8.51 6.04 -8.27
N THR A 256 7.20 6.16 -8.51
CA THR A 256 6.29 6.85 -7.59
C THR A 256 4.97 6.11 -7.38
N ARG A 257 4.43 6.25 -6.17
CA ARG A 257 3.06 5.91 -5.79
C ARG A 257 2.48 7.06 -4.98
N ASN A 258 1.18 7.29 -5.16
CA ASN A 258 0.42 8.25 -4.37
C ASN A 258 -0.66 7.53 -3.56
N ARG A 259 -0.87 7.97 -2.32
CA ARG A 259 -2.06 7.67 -1.53
C ARG A 259 -2.66 8.98 -1.03
N SER A 260 -3.96 9.14 -1.22
CA SER A 260 -4.75 10.28 -0.76
C SER A 260 -5.68 9.87 0.38
N THR A 261 -6.43 10.80 0.96
CA THR A 261 -7.39 10.52 2.06
C THR A 261 -6.72 9.91 3.29
N ILE A 262 -5.51 10.38 3.60
CA ILE A 262 -4.76 9.95 4.78
C ILE A 262 -5.13 10.88 5.94
N ASN A 263 -6.10 10.45 6.74
CA ASN A 263 -6.65 11.25 7.84
C ASN A 263 -5.93 11.04 9.18
N GLN A 264 -4.89 10.21 9.18
CA GLN A 264 -4.07 9.94 10.34
C GLN A 264 -2.60 9.83 9.88
N PRO A 265 -1.74 10.77 10.26
CA PRO A 265 -0.29 10.62 10.10
C PRO A 265 0.25 9.41 10.86
N GLY A 266 1.54 9.12 10.71
CA GLY A 266 2.18 7.92 11.26
C GLY A 266 3.42 7.51 10.47
N VAL A 267 3.70 6.21 10.50
CA VAL A 267 4.79 5.62 9.71
C VAL A 267 4.23 5.09 8.41
N PHE A 268 4.90 5.39 7.31
CA PHE A 268 4.50 4.97 5.97
C PHE A 268 5.68 4.34 5.23
N ALA A 269 5.38 3.43 4.32
CA ALA A 269 6.34 2.78 3.44
C ALA A 269 5.68 2.45 2.11
N VAL A 270 6.49 2.24 1.07
CA VAL A 270 5.97 1.67 -0.18
C VAL A 270 5.97 0.15 -0.03
N ALA A 271 4.80 -0.46 -0.19
CA ALA A 271 4.59 -1.89 -0.09
C ALA A 271 3.93 -2.43 -1.36
N ASP A 272 4.04 -3.73 -1.60
CA ASP A 272 3.33 -4.39 -2.67
C ASP A 272 2.04 -5.09 -2.21
N LEU A 273 1.41 -5.81 -3.13
CA LEU A 273 0.14 -6.49 -2.94
C LEU A 273 0.12 -7.47 -1.77
N ASP A 274 1.27 -8.01 -1.34
CA ASP A 274 1.29 -9.00 -0.27
C ASP A 274 1.00 -8.36 1.11
N LYS A 275 1.10 -7.03 1.20
CA LYS A 275 0.70 -6.23 2.35
C LYS A 275 -0.68 -5.59 2.21
N VAL A 276 -1.45 -5.93 1.18
CA VAL A 276 -2.82 -5.42 1.01
C VAL A 276 -3.72 -5.86 2.16
N ASN A 277 -4.56 -4.94 2.63
CA ASN A 277 -5.61 -5.26 3.59
C ASN A 277 -6.53 -6.32 3.01
N ALA A 278 -6.81 -7.36 3.78
CA ALA A 278 -7.67 -8.44 3.34
C ALA A 278 -8.47 -9.04 4.48
N ALA A 279 -9.78 -9.16 4.27
CA ALA A 279 -10.63 -10.00 5.10
C ALA A 279 -10.46 -11.46 4.70
N LYS A 280 -10.40 -12.37 5.68
CA LYS A 280 -10.30 -13.82 5.45
C LYS A 280 -11.70 -14.41 5.49
N LEU A 281 -12.16 -15.01 4.40
CA LEU A 281 -13.54 -15.50 4.28
C LEU A 281 -13.61 -17.03 4.34
N ASN A 282 -14.32 -17.55 5.32
CA ASN A 282 -14.80 -18.93 5.38
C ASN A 282 -16.25 -18.94 4.90
N LEU A 283 -16.45 -19.12 3.60
CA LEU A 283 -17.78 -19.18 3.00
C LEU A 283 -18.15 -20.63 2.72
N LYS A 284 -19.43 -20.96 2.89
CA LYS A 284 -19.97 -22.27 2.53
C LYS A 284 -21.15 -22.14 1.60
N ILE A 285 -21.09 -22.84 0.47
CA ILE A 285 -22.17 -22.91 -0.54
C ILE A 285 -22.33 -24.35 -1.02
N PHE A 286 -23.53 -24.68 -1.50
CA PHE A 286 -23.73 -25.87 -2.33
C PHE A 286 -24.21 -25.47 -3.71
N LEU A 287 -23.71 -26.19 -4.72
CA LEU A 287 -24.17 -26.10 -6.09
C LEU A 287 -25.26 -27.16 -6.29
N GLN A 288 -26.47 -26.76 -6.73
CA GLN A 288 -27.60 -27.69 -6.83
C GLN A 288 -27.31 -28.88 -7.76
N GLY A 289 -26.57 -28.66 -8.86
CA GLY A 289 -26.23 -29.71 -9.81
C GLY A 289 -25.49 -30.89 -9.20
N PRO A 290 -24.30 -30.68 -8.58
CA PRO A 290 -23.53 -31.77 -7.99
C PRO A 290 -23.98 -32.19 -6.58
N TYR A 291 -24.88 -31.48 -5.90
CA TYR A 291 -25.26 -31.81 -4.53
C TYR A 291 -25.96 -33.18 -4.39
N ASN A 292 -25.46 -34.03 -3.49
CA ASN A 292 -26.00 -35.34 -3.17
C ASN A 292 -26.59 -35.34 -1.75
N ALA A 293 -27.91 -35.26 -1.65
CA ALA A 293 -28.62 -35.21 -0.37
C ALA A 293 -28.42 -36.46 0.51
N GLY A 294 -28.13 -37.63 -0.08
CA GLY A 294 -27.86 -38.85 0.68
C GLY A 294 -26.49 -38.82 1.37
N ALA A 295 -25.51 -38.14 0.77
CA ALA A 295 -24.17 -37.98 1.32
C ALA A 295 -23.99 -36.68 2.14
N GLY A 296 -24.83 -35.67 1.91
CA GLY A 296 -24.69 -34.33 2.50
C GLY A 296 -23.55 -33.51 1.89
N THR A 297 -22.98 -33.97 0.77
CA THR A 297 -21.85 -33.35 0.07
C THR A 297 -22.14 -33.27 -1.43
N MET A 298 -21.31 -32.55 -2.18
CA MET A 298 -21.31 -32.49 -3.63
C MET A 298 -20.51 -33.64 -4.25
N ASN A 299 -20.91 -34.06 -5.45
CA ASN A 299 -20.13 -34.94 -6.32
C ASN A 299 -19.04 -34.12 -7.03
N ASP A 300 -17.85 -34.69 -7.17
CA ASP A 300 -16.62 -34.09 -7.69
C ASP A 300 -16.20 -34.69 -9.05
N GLY A 301 -17.17 -35.07 -9.87
CA GLY A 301 -16.94 -35.77 -11.13
C GLY A 301 -15.93 -35.06 -12.04
N LEU A 302 -15.92 -33.71 -12.06
CA LEU A 302 -14.97 -32.92 -12.86
C LEU A 302 -13.51 -33.15 -12.45
N ARG A 303 -13.25 -33.30 -11.15
CA ARG A 303 -11.93 -33.66 -10.62
C ARG A 303 -11.55 -35.07 -11.03
N THR A 304 -12.45 -36.05 -10.86
CA THR A 304 -12.17 -37.46 -11.22
C THR A 304 -11.90 -37.64 -12.72
N LEU A 305 -12.48 -36.78 -13.56
CA LEU A 305 -12.24 -36.72 -15.00
C LEU A 305 -11.01 -35.86 -15.37
N ASN A 306 -10.37 -35.22 -14.39
CA ASN A 306 -9.23 -34.33 -14.56
C ASN A 306 -9.48 -33.17 -15.55
N VAL A 307 -10.66 -32.55 -15.48
CA VAL A 307 -11.08 -31.44 -16.37
C VAL A 307 -11.19 -30.09 -15.67
N ILE A 308 -10.86 -30.02 -14.37
CA ILE A 308 -10.78 -28.73 -13.66
C ILE A 308 -9.50 -28.02 -14.13
N PRO A 309 -9.58 -26.80 -14.69
CA PRO A 309 -8.41 -26.09 -15.16
C PRO A 309 -7.55 -25.64 -13.99
N LEU A 310 -6.22 -25.64 -14.16
CA LEU A 310 -5.28 -25.13 -13.15
C LEU A 310 -5.30 -23.60 -13.02
N THR A 311 -5.84 -22.91 -14.02
CA THR A 311 -6.09 -21.47 -14.00
C THR A 311 -7.58 -21.22 -13.91
N GLN A 312 -7.98 -20.24 -13.11
CA GLN A 312 -9.38 -19.85 -12.99
C GLN A 312 -10.01 -19.57 -14.39
N PRO A 313 -11.25 -20.04 -14.66
CA PRO A 313 -11.84 -19.95 -16.00
C PRO A 313 -12.69 -18.69 -16.27
N TYR A 314 -12.94 -17.86 -15.26
CA TYR A 314 -13.87 -16.73 -15.34
C TYR A 314 -13.26 -15.54 -16.07
N SER A 315 -14.06 -14.96 -16.98
CA SER A 315 -13.73 -13.71 -17.67
C SER A 315 -14.99 -13.00 -18.18
N ALA A 316 -14.81 -11.71 -18.49
CA ALA A 316 -15.79 -10.86 -19.16
C ALA A 316 -16.37 -11.46 -20.45
N ALA A 317 -15.58 -12.28 -21.16
CA ALA A 317 -16.00 -12.92 -22.40
C ALA A 317 -17.07 -14.00 -22.17
N MET A 318 -17.16 -14.56 -20.96
CA MET A 318 -18.25 -15.48 -20.59
C MET A 318 -19.53 -14.69 -20.27
N SER A 319 -19.41 -13.69 -19.39
CA SER A 319 -20.48 -12.76 -19.03
C SER A 319 -19.89 -11.55 -18.33
N SER A 320 -20.57 -10.40 -18.44
CA SER A 320 -20.24 -9.18 -17.70
C SER A 320 -20.33 -9.35 -16.17
N PHE A 321 -21.07 -10.35 -15.71
CA PHE A 321 -21.06 -10.71 -14.28
C PHE A 321 -19.65 -11.14 -13.81
N PHE A 322 -18.87 -11.78 -14.68
CA PHE A 322 -17.51 -12.25 -14.39
C PHE A 322 -16.41 -11.24 -14.75
N ASP A 323 -16.79 -9.99 -15.03
CA ASP A 323 -15.84 -8.88 -15.16
C ASP A 323 -15.02 -8.74 -13.88
N ARG A 324 -13.70 -8.67 -14.03
CA ARG A 324 -12.80 -8.38 -12.93
C ARG A 324 -12.98 -6.92 -12.48
N THR A 325 -12.99 -6.71 -11.18
CA THR A 325 -13.11 -5.38 -10.57
C THR A 325 -12.16 -5.30 -9.37
N GLY A 326 -11.63 -4.10 -9.17
CA GLY A 326 -10.56 -3.84 -8.21
C GLY A 326 -9.18 -3.98 -8.83
N ASN A 327 -8.17 -3.45 -8.14
CA ASN A 327 -6.83 -3.30 -8.70
C ASN A 327 -5.87 -4.44 -8.29
N VAL A 328 -6.24 -5.25 -7.30
CA VAL A 328 -5.40 -6.32 -6.76
C VAL A 328 -5.41 -7.53 -7.71
N TYR A 329 -6.54 -8.26 -7.76
CA TYR A 329 -6.77 -9.40 -8.65
C TYR A 329 -7.55 -8.97 -9.90
N ASP A 330 -6.83 -8.45 -10.90
CA ASP A 330 -7.41 -7.89 -12.14
C ASP A 330 -7.47 -8.90 -13.31
N GLY A 331 -7.01 -10.13 -13.10
CA GLY A 331 -6.97 -11.18 -14.11
C GLY A 331 -5.79 -11.11 -15.08
N SER A 332 -4.82 -10.20 -14.87
CA SER A 332 -3.58 -10.18 -15.63
C SER A 332 -2.66 -11.36 -15.27
N ALA A 333 -1.75 -11.74 -16.17
CA ALA A 333 -0.97 -12.99 -16.11
C ALA A 333 -0.09 -13.17 -14.85
N GLY A 334 0.11 -12.12 -14.03
CA GLY A 334 0.88 -12.18 -12.78
C GLY A 334 0.06 -12.12 -11.49
N VAL A 335 -1.26 -11.87 -11.57
CA VAL A 335 -2.16 -11.79 -10.40
C VAL A 335 -3.47 -12.55 -10.64
N ASN A 336 -3.43 -13.53 -11.54
CA ASN A 336 -4.55 -14.42 -11.82
C ASN A 336 -4.46 -15.66 -10.92
N GLU A 337 -5.59 -16.11 -10.39
CA GLU A 337 -5.61 -17.25 -9.48
C GLU A 337 -5.30 -18.55 -10.23
N THR A 338 -4.32 -19.30 -9.73
CA THR A 338 -3.86 -20.57 -10.30
C THR A 338 -3.57 -21.56 -9.18
N VAL A 339 -3.59 -22.85 -9.52
CA VAL A 339 -3.05 -23.93 -8.68
C VAL A 339 -1.86 -24.59 -9.37
N PRO A 340 -0.86 -25.10 -8.62
CA PRO A 340 0.39 -25.59 -9.21
C PRO A 340 0.26 -26.90 -9.98
N ASN A 341 -0.68 -27.78 -9.63
CA ASN A 341 -0.87 -29.08 -10.28
C ASN A 341 -2.25 -29.68 -9.94
N PRO A 342 -2.72 -30.70 -10.71
CA PRO A 342 -4.04 -31.32 -10.47
C PRO A 342 -4.16 -32.06 -9.14
N GLY A 343 -3.03 -32.49 -8.54
CA GLY A 343 -3.02 -33.17 -7.25
C GLY A 343 -3.48 -32.27 -6.10
N VAL A 344 -3.45 -30.95 -6.27
CA VAL A 344 -4.11 -30.03 -5.34
C VAL A 344 -5.59 -30.36 -5.23
N PHE A 345 -6.26 -30.72 -6.32
CA PHE A 345 -7.70 -30.93 -6.29
C PHE A 345 -8.16 -32.17 -5.51
N ASP A 346 -7.25 -33.09 -5.18
CA ASP A 346 -7.53 -34.40 -4.57
C ASP A 346 -7.07 -34.44 -3.11
N VAL A 347 -8.02 -34.38 -2.18
CA VAL A 347 -7.78 -34.48 -0.73
C VAL A 347 -8.28 -35.84 -0.27
N ALA A 348 -7.55 -36.87 -0.68
CA ALA A 348 -7.98 -38.26 -0.56
C ALA A 348 -8.41 -38.63 0.87
N GLY A 349 -9.62 -39.19 0.99
CA GLY A 349 -10.16 -39.70 2.25
C GLY A 349 -10.88 -38.65 3.11
N THR A 350 -11.04 -37.41 2.63
CA THR A 350 -11.84 -36.37 3.28
C THR A 350 -13.02 -35.94 2.40
N ASN A 351 -13.79 -34.94 2.84
CA ASN A 351 -14.83 -34.30 2.03
C ASN A 351 -14.32 -32.99 1.38
N ASP A 352 -13.01 -32.82 1.28
CA ASP A 352 -12.37 -31.54 0.91
C ASP A 352 -11.85 -31.56 -0.53
N ASP A 353 -12.13 -32.63 -1.28
CA ASP A 353 -11.88 -32.69 -2.72
C ASP A 353 -12.54 -31.49 -3.43
N ILE A 354 -11.87 -30.97 -4.46
CA ILE A 354 -12.38 -29.82 -5.20
C ILE A 354 -13.47 -30.26 -6.19
N VAL A 355 -14.59 -29.54 -6.16
CA VAL A 355 -15.70 -29.69 -7.09
C VAL A 355 -15.50 -28.80 -8.32
N ASP A 356 -15.19 -27.52 -8.11
CA ASP A 356 -15.01 -26.54 -9.19
C ASP A 356 -14.40 -25.20 -8.70
N TRP A 357 -14.21 -24.26 -9.62
CA TRP A 357 -13.97 -22.85 -9.33
C TRP A 357 -15.28 -22.09 -9.07
N VAL A 358 -15.23 -21.05 -8.24
CA VAL A 358 -16.33 -20.11 -7.95
C VAL A 358 -15.83 -18.65 -7.97
N PHE A 359 -16.68 -17.75 -8.46
CA PHE A 359 -16.39 -16.33 -8.55
C PHE A 359 -16.94 -15.59 -7.32
N LEU A 360 -16.10 -14.78 -6.70
CA LEU A 360 -16.41 -14.00 -5.50
C LEU A 360 -16.37 -12.51 -5.80
N SER A 361 -17.28 -11.77 -5.17
CA SER A 361 -17.32 -10.32 -5.29
C SER A 361 -17.69 -9.68 -3.96
N LEU A 362 -16.90 -8.68 -3.55
CA LEU A 362 -17.28 -7.73 -2.51
C LEU A 362 -17.98 -6.53 -3.16
N GLN A 363 -19.17 -6.22 -2.67
CA GLN A 363 -19.95 -5.05 -3.07
C GLN A 363 -20.03 -4.04 -1.92
N ASN A 364 -20.20 -2.76 -2.27
CA ASN A 364 -20.33 -1.69 -1.29
C ASN A 364 -21.52 -1.95 -0.34
N GLY A 365 -21.30 -1.82 0.97
CA GLY A 365 -22.31 -2.12 1.98
C GLY A 365 -23.52 -1.19 2.01
N ALA A 366 -23.43 0.00 1.43
CA ALA A 366 -24.54 0.96 1.30
C ALA A 366 -25.18 0.91 -0.10
N THR A 367 -24.37 0.67 -1.14
CA THR A 367 -24.81 0.62 -2.55
C THR A 367 -24.39 -0.71 -3.20
N PRO A 368 -25.12 -1.82 -2.97
CA PRO A 368 -24.72 -3.15 -3.44
C PRO A 368 -24.59 -3.28 -4.98
N ALA A 369 -25.15 -2.36 -5.76
CA ALA A 369 -24.91 -2.31 -7.21
C ALA A 369 -23.43 -2.01 -7.57
N THR A 370 -22.66 -1.41 -6.67
CA THR A 370 -21.25 -1.09 -6.86
C THR A 370 -20.37 -2.23 -6.37
N ARG A 371 -19.69 -2.89 -7.29
CA ARG A 371 -18.66 -3.89 -7.01
C ARG A 371 -17.33 -3.21 -6.70
N LEU A 372 -16.65 -3.66 -5.65
CA LEU A 372 -15.40 -3.08 -5.17
C LEU A 372 -14.19 -3.97 -5.49
N GLN A 373 -14.33 -5.28 -5.23
CA GLN A 373 -13.26 -6.24 -5.45
C GLN A 373 -13.84 -7.57 -5.93
N THR A 374 -13.12 -8.23 -6.83
CA THR A 374 -13.42 -9.60 -7.29
C THR A 374 -12.26 -10.54 -7.02
N ARG A 375 -12.59 -11.81 -6.85
CA ARG A 375 -11.61 -12.89 -6.74
C ARG A 375 -12.21 -14.20 -7.22
N VAL A 376 -11.40 -15.19 -7.56
CA VAL A 376 -11.86 -16.56 -7.81
C VAL A 376 -11.25 -17.52 -6.80
N ALA A 377 -12.04 -18.45 -6.31
CA ALA A 377 -11.65 -19.46 -5.34
C ALA A 377 -12.15 -20.85 -5.76
N LEU A 378 -11.78 -21.88 -5.00
CA LEU A 378 -12.19 -23.26 -5.22
C LEU A 378 -13.34 -23.60 -4.27
N VAL A 379 -14.27 -24.44 -4.69
CA VAL A 379 -15.31 -24.99 -3.81
C VAL A 379 -15.10 -26.49 -3.60
N GLN A 380 -15.14 -26.90 -2.34
CA GLN A 380 -14.94 -28.29 -1.88
C GLN A 380 -16.24 -29.08 -1.86
N ARG A 381 -16.17 -30.41 -1.78
CA ARG A 381 -17.37 -31.28 -1.76
C ARG A 381 -18.28 -31.00 -0.59
N ASP A 382 -17.72 -30.70 0.57
CA ASP A 382 -18.49 -30.35 1.74
C ASP A 382 -19.13 -28.95 1.65
N GLY A 383 -18.74 -28.14 0.67
CA GLY A 383 -19.27 -26.82 0.35
C GLY A 383 -18.37 -25.65 0.74
N ASP A 384 -17.25 -25.89 1.43
CA ASP A 384 -16.34 -24.83 1.84
C ASP A 384 -15.67 -24.21 0.61
N ILE A 385 -15.58 -22.87 0.61
CA ILE A 385 -14.88 -22.10 -0.40
C ILE A 385 -13.49 -21.77 0.14
N VAL A 386 -12.47 -22.19 -0.60
CA VAL A 386 -11.07 -22.15 -0.16
C VAL A 386 -10.13 -21.57 -1.20
N GLU A 387 -9.01 -21.07 -0.72
CA GLU A 387 -7.83 -20.73 -1.50
C GLU A 387 -6.72 -21.75 -1.21
N TYR A 388 -5.89 -22.07 -2.21
CA TYR A 388 -4.71 -22.89 -2.01
C TYR A 388 -3.48 -22.00 -1.74
N ASP A 389 -2.91 -22.10 -0.55
CA ASP A 389 -1.64 -21.46 -0.22
C ASP A 389 -0.48 -22.37 -0.67
N ALA A 390 0.17 -22.00 -1.76
CA ALA A 390 1.31 -22.74 -2.31
C ALA A 390 2.55 -22.69 -1.41
N THR A 391 2.67 -21.70 -0.52
CA THR A 391 3.80 -21.58 0.42
C THR A 391 3.65 -22.57 1.57
N GLY A 392 2.45 -22.63 2.15
CA GLY A 392 2.10 -23.60 3.20
C GLY A 392 1.76 -24.99 2.68
N GLY A 393 1.47 -25.13 1.38
CA GLY A 393 1.03 -26.39 0.77
C GLY A 393 -0.36 -26.85 1.24
N THR A 394 -1.23 -25.93 1.67
CA THR A 394 -2.52 -26.23 2.32
C THR A 394 -3.63 -25.29 1.86
N TYR A 395 -4.88 -25.64 2.15
CA TYR A 395 -6.03 -24.75 1.99
C TYR A 395 -6.16 -23.77 3.13
N VAL A 396 -6.57 -22.55 2.79
CA VAL A 396 -6.79 -21.45 3.72
C VAL A 396 -8.09 -20.70 3.39
N PRO A 397 -8.65 -19.93 4.34
CA PRO A 397 -9.76 -19.02 4.06
C PRO A 397 -9.40 -18.07 2.91
N VAL A 398 -10.37 -17.74 2.06
CA VAL A 398 -10.13 -16.86 0.92
C VAL A 398 -9.80 -15.45 1.41
N ARG A 399 -8.64 -14.92 1.00
CA ARG A 399 -8.27 -13.52 1.32
C ARG A 399 -8.95 -12.56 0.34
N MET A 400 -9.99 -11.85 0.75
CA MET A 400 -10.62 -10.82 -0.10
C MET A 400 -10.04 -9.44 0.23
N PRO A 401 -9.38 -8.77 -0.73
CA PRO A 401 -8.86 -7.44 -0.50
C PRO A 401 -9.97 -6.43 -0.16
N ILE A 402 -9.69 -5.57 0.81
CA ILE A 402 -10.59 -4.49 1.26
C ILE A 402 -9.83 -3.16 1.31
N ASP A 403 -10.54 -2.04 1.27
CA ASP A 403 -9.89 -0.74 1.50
C ASP A 403 -9.68 -0.47 2.98
N ALA A 404 -10.68 -0.82 3.80
CA ALA A 404 -10.67 -0.67 5.25
C ALA A 404 -11.71 -1.61 5.87
N ASP A 405 -11.61 -1.78 7.19
CA ASP A 405 -12.67 -2.35 8.02
C ASP A 405 -14.00 -1.67 7.72
N GLY A 406 -15.05 -2.46 7.45
CA GLY A 406 -16.33 -1.90 7.04
C GLY A 406 -17.37 -2.93 6.64
N ASN A 407 -18.54 -2.43 6.24
CA ASN A 407 -19.66 -3.27 5.83
C ASN A 407 -19.62 -3.55 4.33
N TYR A 408 -19.71 -4.82 3.95
CA TYR A 408 -19.68 -5.29 2.56
C TYR A 408 -20.79 -6.31 2.29
N HIS A 409 -21.35 -6.31 1.09
CA HIS A 409 -22.15 -7.45 0.64
C HIS A 409 -21.24 -8.49 -0.02
N LEU A 410 -21.43 -9.76 0.33
CA LEU A 410 -20.67 -10.86 -0.26
C LEU A 410 -21.50 -11.52 -1.36
N VAL A 411 -20.92 -11.71 -2.53
CA VAL A 411 -21.54 -12.38 -3.67
C VAL A 411 -20.73 -13.61 -4.04
N VAL A 412 -21.42 -14.72 -4.27
CA VAL A 412 -20.85 -15.95 -4.84
C VAL A 412 -21.56 -16.25 -6.16
N GLY A 413 -20.79 -16.41 -7.22
CA GLY A 413 -21.27 -16.76 -8.55
C GLY A 413 -20.59 -18.02 -9.08
N HIS A 414 -21.30 -18.71 -9.97
CA HIS A 414 -20.76 -19.87 -10.67
C HIS A 414 -21.24 -19.85 -12.13
N ARG A 415 -20.47 -20.43 -13.06
CA ARG A 415 -20.73 -20.32 -14.51
C ARG A 415 -22.07 -20.91 -14.96
N ASN A 416 -22.59 -21.89 -14.21
CA ASN A 416 -23.81 -22.65 -14.52
C ASN A 416 -24.90 -22.53 -13.44
N HIS A 417 -24.69 -21.71 -12.40
CA HIS A 417 -25.65 -21.55 -11.30
C HIS A 417 -26.00 -20.07 -11.13
N LEU A 418 -27.22 -19.78 -10.67
CA LEU A 418 -27.63 -18.42 -10.38
C LEU A 418 -26.81 -17.87 -9.19
N PRO A 419 -26.17 -16.70 -9.33
CA PRO A 419 -25.41 -16.09 -8.25
C PRO A 419 -26.27 -15.78 -7.03
N ILE A 420 -25.67 -15.84 -5.85
CA ILE A 420 -26.29 -15.48 -4.58
C ILE A 420 -25.47 -14.41 -3.88
N ARG A 421 -26.13 -13.61 -3.03
CA ARG A 421 -25.46 -12.63 -2.19
C ARG A 421 -26.05 -12.58 -0.79
N THR A 422 -25.29 -12.07 0.17
CA THR A 422 -25.81 -11.83 1.52
C THR A 422 -27.01 -10.87 1.48
N PRO A 423 -28.07 -11.11 2.29
CA PRO A 423 -29.26 -10.27 2.32
C PRO A 423 -28.97 -8.87 2.86
N VAL A 424 -28.05 -8.79 3.82
CA VAL A 424 -27.57 -7.57 4.47
C VAL A 424 -26.04 -7.51 4.38
N SER A 425 -25.48 -6.31 4.49
CA SER A 425 -24.03 -6.14 4.52
C SER A 425 -23.45 -6.73 5.80
N GLN A 426 -22.23 -7.25 5.68
CA GLN A 426 -21.48 -7.94 6.73
C GLN A 426 -20.25 -7.10 7.08
N LEU A 427 -19.95 -6.99 8.39
CA LEU A 427 -18.73 -6.36 8.85
C LEU A 427 -17.54 -7.26 8.52
N LEU A 428 -16.66 -6.77 7.65
CA LEU A 428 -15.37 -7.37 7.37
C LEU A 428 -14.28 -6.51 7.98
N GLN A 429 -13.24 -7.17 8.49
CA GLN A 429 -12.10 -6.52 9.10
C GLN A 429 -10.81 -7.12 8.55
N ASP A 430 -9.78 -6.29 8.47
CA ASP A 430 -8.47 -6.72 8.04
C ASP A 430 -7.94 -7.85 8.92
N ASN A 431 -7.28 -8.81 8.27
CA ASN A 431 -6.65 -9.99 8.86
C ASN A 431 -7.54 -10.90 9.72
N THR A 432 -8.84 -10.61 9.80
CA THR A 432 -9.83 -11.32 10.62
C THR A 432 -10.59 -12.35 9.79
N VAL A 433 -10.83 -13.54 10.36
CA VAL A 433 -11.63 -14.58 9.73
C VAL A 433 -13.11 -14.31 9.95
N PHE A 434 -13.83 -14.04 8.86
CA PHE A 434 -15.28 -13.95 8.81
C PHE A 434 -15.86 -15.26 8.26
N THR A 435 -16.88 -15.80 8.93
CA THR A 435 -17.53 -17.05 8.52
C THR A 435 -18.98 -16.80 8.11
N TYR A 436 -19.39 -17.35 6.97
CA TYR A 436 -20.77 -17.24 6.50
C TYR A 436 -21.20 -18.49 5.74
N ASN A 437 -22.37 -19.04 6.11
CA ASN A 437 -22.86 -20.28 5.53
C ASN A 437 -24.23 -20.08 4.88
N PHE A 438 -24.24 -20.05 3.55
CA PHE A 438 -25.46 -19.93 2.74
C PHE A 438 -26.35 -21.17 2.80
N THR A 439 -25.82 -22.32 3.20
CA THR A 439 -26.50 -23.62 3.10
C THR A 439 -27.47 -23.91 4.24
N THR A 440 -27.69 -22.96 5.16
CA THR A 440 -28.42 -23.18 6.42
C THR A 440 -29.87 -22.69 6.42
N ALA A 441 -30.22 -21.69 5.61
CA ALA A 441 -31.58 -21.17 5.48
C ALA A 441 -31.76 -20.36 4.18
N GLN A 442 -32.99 -20.28 3.64
CA GLN A 442 -33.31 -19.37 2.52
C GLN A 442 -32.90 -17.92 2.82
N ALA A 443 -33.07 -17.49 4.06
CA ALA A 443 -32.77 -16.14 4.51
C ALA A 443 -31.27 -15.80 4.47
N GLN A 444 -30.37 -16.76 4.24
CA GLN A 444 -28.93 -16.48 4.07
C GLN A 444 -28.61 -15.91 2.68
N ALA A 445 -29.55 -15.94 1.73
CA ALA A 445 -29.41 -15.27 0.45
C ALA A 445 -30.41 -14.13 0.33
N TYR A 446 -30.00 -13.06 -0.35
CA TYR A 446 -30.89 -11.98 -0.71
C TYR A 446 -32.03 -12.48 -1.60
N GLN A 447 -33.25 -12.12 -1.23
CA GLN A 447 -34.44 -12.26 -2.05
C GLN A 447 -34.92 -10.87 -2.44
N ASP A 448 -35.15 -10.64 -3.73
CA ASP A 448 -35.85 -9.44 -4.18
C ASP A 448 -37.29 -9.50 -3.66
N GLY A 449 -37.69 -8.49 -2.89
CA GLY A 449 -39.04 -8.41 -2.32
C GLY A 449 -40.16 -8.35 -3.36
N ALA A 450 -39.85 -7.99 -4.61
CA ALA A 450 -40.80 -8.06 -5.72
C ALA A 450 -41.03 -9.49 -6.24
N ILE A 451 -40.10 -10.42 -5.95
CA ILE A 451 -40.17 -11.82 -6.36
C ILE A 451 -40.75 -12.66 -5.22
N VAL A 452 -42.06 -12.88 -5.26
CA VAL A 452 -42.80 -13.65 -4.24
C VAL A 452 -43.00 -15.13 -4.61
N THR A 453 -42.74 -15.49 -5.87
CA THR A 453 -43.03 -16.83 -6.41
C THR A 453 -41.85 -17.79 -6.39
N ASN A 454 -40.62 -17.27 -6.30
CA ASN A 454 -39.39 -18.06 -6.35
C ASN A 454 -38.56 -17.80 -5.10
N ALA A 455 -38.02 -18.87 -4.51
CA ALA A 455 -37.12 -18.76 -3.37
C ALA A 455 -35.71 -18.32 -3.82
N ALA A 456 -34.97 -17.65 -2.94
CA ALA A 456 -33.62 -17.15 -3.22
C ALA A 456 -32.63 -18.28 -3.57
N MET A 457 -32.79 -19.46 -2.97
CA MET A 457 -31.96 -20.63 -3.21
C MET A 457 -32.81 -21.88 -3.47
N ALA A 458 -32.23 -22.86 -4.15
CA ALA A 458 -32.79 -24.19 -4.24
C ALA A 458 -32.75 -24.86 -2.86
N GLN A 459 -33.71 -25.73 -2.57
CA GLN A 459 -33.75 -26.50 -1.33
C GLN A 459 -33.88 -27.99 -1.62
N ASN A 460 -33.08 -28.81 -0.94
CA ASN A 460 -33.19 -30.28 -0.95
C ASN A 460 -32.97 -30.79 0.48
N GLY A 461 -34.04 -31.25 1.12
CA GLY A 461 -34.04 -31.52 2.55
C GLY A 461 -33.76 -30.24 3.36
N SER A 462 -32.78 -30.29 4.26
CA SER A 462 -32.34 -29.16 5.09
C SER A 462 -31.28 -28.28 4.43
N ALA A 463 -30.75 -28.67 3.27
CA ALA A 463 -29.69 -27.93 2.60
C ALA A 463 -30.25 -26.93 1.58
N PHE A 464 -29.60 -25.78 1.53
CA PHE A 464 -29.86 -24.72 0.56
C PHE A 464 -28.70 -24.60 -0.43
N MET A 465 -29.01 -24.44 -1.72
CA MET A 465 -28.04 -24.48 -2.81
C MET A 465 -28.27 -23.35 -3.81
N MET A 466 -27.23 -22.95 -4.53
CA MET A 466 -27.37 -22.08 -5.71
C MET A 466 -28.17 -22.80 -6.79
N TRP A 467 -29.20 -22.15 -7.34
CA TRP A 467 -30.04 -22.71 -8.40
C TRP A 467 -29.20 -23.07 -9.63
N ALA A 468 -29.34 -24.30 -10.13
CA ALA A 468 -28.75 -24.71 -11.40
C ALA A 468 -29.54 -24.16 -12.60
N GLY A 469 -28.91 -24.15 -13.78
CA GLY A 469 -29.61 -23.88 -15.03
C GLY A 469 -29.47 -22.44 -15.56
N ASN A 470 -28.69 -21.58 -14.91
CA ASN A 470 -28.30 -20.27 -15.45
C ASN A 470 -27.11 -20.40 -16.43
N VAL A 471 -27.18 -21.36 -17.36
CA VAL A 471 -26.07 -21.72 -18.26
C VAL A 471 -25.82 -20.63 -19.32
N ASN A 472 -26.87 -19.89 -19.69
CA ASN A 472 -26.79 -18.73 -20.59
C ASN A 472 -26.50 -17.40 -19.86
N GLN A 473 -26.37 -17.43 -18.52
CA GLN A 473 -25.93 -16.31 -17.69
C GLN A 473 -26.79 -15.04 -17.84
N ASP A 474 -28.07 -15.20 -18.18
CA ASP A 474 -29.04 -14.11 -18.36
C ASP A 474 -29.70 -13.66 -17.05
N ILE A 475 -29.19 -14.15 -15.90
CA ILE A 475 -29.68 -13.93 -14.53
C ILE A 475 -31.12 -14.43 -14.27
N TYR A 476 -31.70 -15.19 -15.20
CA TYR A 476 -33.01 -15.81 -15.05
C TYR A 476 -32.89 -17.33 -15.11
N VAL A 477 -33.51 -18.02 -14.15
CA VAL A 477 -33.71 -19.47 -14.23
C VAL A 477 -35.18 -19.72 -14.54
N ARG A 478 -35.47 -20.27 -15.73
CA ARG A 478 -36.82 -20.64 -16.14
C ARG A 478 -37.09 -22.10 -15.77
N ALA A 479 -37.59 -22.34 -14.56
CA ALA A 479 -38.05 -23.67 -14.14
C ALA A 479 -39.56 -23.81 -14.40
N THR A 480 -39.96 -24.18 -15.62
CA THR A 480 -41.40 -24.30 -15.94
C THR A 480 -42.05 -25.58 -15.45
N THR A 481 -41.30 -26.62 -15.07
CA THR A 481 -41.72 -27.72 -14.16
C THR A 481 -40.49 -28.54 -13.78
N GLN A 482 -40.30 -28.86 -12.50
CA GLN A 482 -39.22 -29.74 -12.03
C GLN A 482 -39.58 -31.24 -12.19
N THR A 483 -40.24 -31.59 -13.29
CA THR A 483 -40.36 -32.96 -13.76
C THR A 483 -39.48 -33.07 -15.00
N LEU A 484 -38.34 -33.75 -14.84
CA LEU A 484 -37.56 -34.21 -15.98
C LEU A 484 -38.52 -34.92 -16.94
N PRO A 485 -38.57 -34.56 -18.24
CA PRO A 485 -39.14 -35.45 -19.22
C PRO A 485 -38.38 -36.78 -19.09
N PRO A 486 -39.07 -37.94 -19.09
CA PRO A 486 -38.36 -39.20 -19.17
C PRO A 486 -37.43 -39.17 -20.39
N PRO A 487 -36.28 -39.84 -20.35
CA PRO A 487 -35.35 -39.84 -21.48
C PRO A 487 -36.12 -40.27 -22.71
N LEU A 488 -36.13 -39.40 -23.73
CA LEU A 488 -36.55 -39.81 -25.06
C LEU A 488 -35.60 -40.94 -25.46
N LYS A 489 -36.10 -42.18 -25.44
CA LYS A 489 -35.51 -43.29 -26.20
C LYS A 489 -35.75 -42.98 -27.68
N PRO A 490 -34.73 -42.79 -28.51
CA PRO A 490 -34.88 -42.97 -29.94
C PRO A 490 -34.69 -44.46 -30.27
N SER A 491 -35.47 -44.94 -31.25
CA SER A 491 -35.58 -46.34 -31.64
C SER A 491 -34.51 -46.81 -32.63
N ASP A 492 -33.33 -46.18 -32.68
CA ASP A 492 -32.37 -46.38 -33.77
C ASP A 492 -30.91 -46.61 -33.36
N GLY A 493 -30.60 -46.74 -32.07
CA GLY A 493 -29.47 -47.56 -31.61
C GLY A 493 -28.07 -47.25 -32.16
N LEU A 494 -27.68 -45.98 -32.30
CA LEU A 494 -26.27 -45.58 -32.51
C LEU A 494 -25.91 -44.33 -31.67
N PRO A 495 -24.69 -44.26 -31.11
CA PRO A 495 -24.29 -43.20 -30.17
C PRO A 495 -23.92 -41.93 -30.93
N TYR A 496 -23.91 -40.76 -30.27
CA TYR A 496 -22.82 -39.77 -30.24
C TYR A 496 -23.33 -38.46 -29.61
N TRP A 497 -22.88 -38.27 -28.36
CA TRP A 497 -22.80 -37.08 -27.49
C TRP A 497 -23.99 -36.12 -27.38
#